data_AF-S4RSJ4-F1
#
_entry.id   AF-S4RSJ4-F1
#
_cell.length_a   1.000
_cell.length_b   1.000
_cell.length_c   1.000
_cell.angle_alpha   90.00
_cell.angle_beta   90.00
_cell.angle_gamma   90.00
#
_symmetry.space_group_name_H-M   'P 1'
#
loop_
_entity.id
_entity.type
_entity.pdbx_description
1 polymer ?
#
loop_
_entity_poly.entity_id
_entity_poly.type
_entity_poly.pdbx_seq_one_letter_code
_entity_poly.pdbx_strand_id
1 'polypeptide(L)'
;PNDLWPSPQDVIGRALAHIGSYAELDNSQQVVAVVDPELCINCGKCYLTCNDSGYQAIEFGGHDHVPLVTDRCTGCTLCLSVCPIHDCITMVTRPTPYIPQRGVPVAV
;
A
#
# COMPACT_ATOMS: atom_id res chain seq x y z
N PRO A 1 -15.55 21.71 -34.56
CA PRO A 1 -14.34 21.68 -33.72
C PRO A 1 -14.62 22.40 -32.39
N ASN A 2 -15.39 21.74 -31.52
CA ASN A 2 -15.76 22.28 -30.21
C ASN A 2 -15.24 21.28 -29.18
N ASP A 3 -14.03 21.55 -28.72
CA ASP A 3 -13.69 21.63 -27.31
C ASP A 3 -14.08 20.43 -26.42
N LEU A 4 -13.19 19.44 -26.42
CA LEU A 4 -13.21 18.15 -25.72
C LEU A 4 -12.99 18.25 -24.19
N TRP A 5 -13.32 19.37 -23.55
CA TRP A 5 -13.13 19.55 -22.10
C TRP A 5 -14.45 19.37 -21.36
N PRO A 6 -14.48 18.55 -20.29
CA PRO A 6 -15.70 18.39 -19.49
C PRO A 6 -16.09 19.72 -18.85
N SER A 7 -17.37 20.07 -18.96
CA SER A 7 -17.98 21.14 -18.19
C SER A 7 -17.98 20.79 -16.70
N PRO A 8 -18.14 21.78 -15.79
CA PRO A 8 -18.36 21.49 -14.38
C PRO A 8 -19.52 20.51 -14.15
N GLN A 9 -20.60 20.61 -14.94
CA GLN A 9 -21.75 19.69 -14.85
C GLN A 9 -21.35 18.25 -15.15
N ASP A 10 -20.40 18.04 -16.06
CA ASP A 10 -19.97 16.69 -16.45
C ASP A 10 -19.23 15.98 -15.32
N VAL A 11 -18.65 16.68 -14.34
CA VAL A 11 -17.82 16.10 -13.28
C VAL A 11 -18.48 16.03 -11.91
N ILE A 12 -19.59 16.75 -11.70
CA ILE A 12 -20.34 16.71 -10.44
C ILE A 12 -20.75 15.27 -10.13
N GLY A 13 -20.34 14.78 -8.96
CA GLY A 13 -20.75 13.47 -8.45
C GLY A 13 -20.03 12.25 -9.05
N ARG A 14 -19.08 12.41 -9.99
CA ARG A 14 -18.38 11.27 -10.63
C ARG A 14 -17.76 10.28 -9.64
N ALA A 15 -17.20 10.77 -8.53
CA ALA A 15 -16.55 9.92 -7.53
C ALA A 15 -17.53 9.18 -6.61
N LEU A 16 -18.82 9.53 -6.60
CA LEU A 16 -19.80 8.94 -5.69
C LEU A 16 -20.00 7.44 -5.95
N ALA A 17 -19.75 6.96 -7.17
CA ALA A 17 -19.80 5.54 -7.51
C ALA A 17 -18.72 4.69 -6.81
N HIS A 18 -17.72 5.31 -6.17
CA HIS A 18 -16.64 4.66 -5.43
C HIS A 18 -16.81 4.75 -3.90
N ILE A 19 -17.91 5.34 -3.41
CA ILE A 19 -18.18 5.51 -1.98
C ILE A 19 -19.32 4.58 -1.58
N GLY A 20 -19.10 3.79 -0.53
CA GLY A 20 -19.99 2.73 -0.11
C GLY A 20 -19.76 2.29 1.33
N SER A 21 -20.48 1.25 1.77
CA SER A 21 -20.22 0.62 3.06
C SER A 21 -18.95 -0.23 3.04
N TYR A 22 -18.39 -0.54 4.21
CA TYR A 22 -17.22 -1.42 4.31
C TYR A 22 -17.48 -2.82 3.70
N ALA A 23 -18.71 -3.32 3.80
CA ALA A 23 -19.07 -4.64 3.27
C ALA A 23 -19.06 -4.70 1.72
N GLU A 24 -19.08 -3.56 1.05
CA GLU A 24 -18.94 -3.46 -0.41
C GLU A 24 -17.47 -3.49 -0.86
N LEU A 25 -16.52 -3.39 0.08
CA LEU A 25 -15.10 -3.52 -0.21
C LEU A 25 -14.68 -5.00 -0.29
N ASP A 26 -13.95 -5.36 -1.34
CA ASP A 26 -13.48 -6.73 -1.55
C ASP A 26 -12.24 -7.03 -0.70
N ASN A 27 -12.42 -7.80 0.38
CA ASN A 27 -11.33 -8.21 1.25
C ASN A 27 -10.41 -9.30 0.64
N SER A 28 -10.75 -9.84 -0.52
CA SER A 28 -9.90 -10.78 -1.27
C SER A 28 -8.92 -10.07 -2.20
N GLN A 29 -9.22 -8.84 -2.62
CA GLN A 29 -8.36 -7.98 -3.45
C GLN A 29 -7.26 -7.29 -2.63
N GLN A 30 -6.39 -8.10 -2.03
CA GLN A 30 -5.29 -7.60 -1.22
C GLN A 30 -4.12 -7.09 -2.08
N VAL A 31 -3.35 -6.17 -1.51
CA VAL A 31 -2.16 -5.57 -2.13
C VAL A 31 -0.93 -5.75 -1.24
N VAL A 32 0.26 -5.58 -1.81
CA VAL A 32 1.54 -5.52 -1.09
C VAL A 32 2.36 -4.32 -1.58
N ALA A 33 3.18 -3.78 -0.69
CA ALA A 33 4.06 -2.67 -1.04
C ALA A 33 5.26 -3.17 -1.86
N VAL A 34 5.68 -2.39 -2.85
CA VAL A 34 6.92 -2.59 -3.62
C VAL A 34 7.71 -1.29 -3.59
N VAL A 35 9.00 -1.39 -3.28
CA VAL A 35 9.93 -0.26 -3.27
C VAL A 35 10.69 -0.23 -4.58
N ASP A 36 10.78 0.95 -5.20
CA ASP A 36 11.71 1.22 -6.29
C ASP A 36 13.08 1.61 -5.70
N PRO A 37 14.14 0.79 -5.88
CA PRO A 37 15.46 1.08 -5.34
C PRO A 37 16.15 2.28 -6.00
N GLU A 38 15.80 2.64 -7.24
CA GLU A 38 16.40 3.78 -7.95
C GLU A 38 15.87 5.13 -7.45
N LEU A 39 14.64 5.14 -6.93
CA LEU A 39 14.04 6.31 -6.29
C LEU A 39 14.35 6.38 -4.78
N CYS A 40 14.83 5.29 -4.19
CA CYS A 40 15.05 5.20 -2.76
C CYS A 40 16.22 6.08 -2.32
N ILE A 41 15.97 6.94 -1.32
CA ILE A 41 17.01 7.77 -0.69
C ILE A 41 17.52 7.19 0.65
N ASN A 42 17.28 5.89 0.88
CA ASN A 42 17.82 5.14 2.03
C ASN A 42 17.45 5.70 3.43
N CYS A 43 16.33 6.45 3.54
CA CYS A 43 15.98 7.12 4.80
C CYS A 43 15.45 6.19 5.91
N GLY A 44 15.06 4.95 5.58
CA GLY A 44 14.56 3.97 6.55
C GLY A 44 13.18 4.26 7.17
N LYS A 45 12.49 5.34 6.81
CA LYS A 45 11.17 5.68 7.40
C LYS A 45 10.11 4.60 7.16
N CYS A 46 10.12 3.97 5.98
CA CYS A 46 9.23 2.85 5.68
C CYS A 46 9.49 1.66 6.61
N TYR A 47 10.76 1.33 6.85
CA TYR A 47 11.18 0.30 7.79
C TYR A 47 10.71 0.61 9.21
N LEU A 48 11.02 1.80 9.74
CA LEU A 48 10.64 2.22 11.09
C LEU A 48 9.12 2.18 11.30
N THR A 49 8.36 2.73 10.35
CA THR A 49 6.89 2.72 10.42
C THR A 49 6.32 1.30 10.36
N CYS A 50 6.88 0.41 9.54
CA CYS A 50 6.43 -0.97 9.51
C CYS A 50 6.80 -1.73 10.79
N ASN A 51 7.92 -1.38 11.43
CA ASN A 51 8.38 -2.00 12.66
C ASN A 51 7.52 -1.61 13.86
N ASP A 52 7.33 -0.31 14.09
CA ASP A 52 6.74 0.21 15.32
C ASP A 52 5.22 0.46 15.21
N SER A 53 4.70 0.54 13.99
CA SER A 53 3.28 0.83 13.71
C SER A 53 2.63 -0.19 12.75
N GLY A 54 3.31 -1.30 12.46
CA GLY A 54 2.87 -2.26 11.45
C GLY A 54 3.17 -3.72 11.82
N TYR A 55 3.77 -4.44 10.87
CA TYR A 55 3.91 -5.91 10.89
C TYR A 55 5.37 -6.38 10.79
N GLN A 56 6.33 -5.47 11.02
CA GLN A 56 7.77 -5.75 10.97
C GLN A 56 8.18 -6.42 9.64
N ALA A 57 7.51 -6.09 8.54
CA ALA A 57 7.57 -6.83 7.26
C ALA A 57 8.58 -6.25 6.25
N ILE A 58 9.41 -5.32 6.67
CA ILE A 58 10.44 -4.70 5.83
C ILE A 58 11.79 -5.03 6.45
N GLU A 59 12.71 -5.54 5.65
CA GLU A 59 14.11 -5.71 6.02
C GLU A 59 14.89 -4.45 5.62
N PHE A 60 15.85 -4.04 6.45
CA PHE A 60 16.66 -2.84 6.23
C PHE A 60 18.10 -3.14 6.65
N GLY A 61 18.92 -3.52 5.66
CA GLY A 61 20.27 -4.05 5.85
C GLY A 61 21.39 -3.00 5.75
N GLY A 62 22.54 -3.29 6.34
CA GLY A 62 23.61 -2.31 6.63
C GLY A 62 24.64 -2.03 5.52
N HIS A 63 24.54 -2.62 4.33
CA HIS A 63 25.51 -2.35 3.25
C HIS A 63 25.05 -1.27 2.27
N ASP A 64 23.77 -1.28 1.88
CA ASP A 64 23.19 -0.33 0.92
C ASP A 64 22.03 0.48 1.52
N HIS A 65 21.54 0.13 2.72
CA HIS A 65 20.36 0.73 3.35
C HIS A 65 19.15 0.77 2.41
N VAL A 66 18.98 -0.25 1.55
CA VAL A 66 17.81 -0.38 0.67
C VAL A 66 16.77 -1.26 1.38
N PRO A 67 15.53 -0.78 1.57
CA PRO A 67 14.48 -1.55 2.24
C PRO A 67 13.90 -2.64 1.31
N LEU A 68 13.78 -3.87 1.82
CA LEU A 68 13.18 -5.00 1.12
C LEU A 68 11.85 -5.39 1.79
N VAL A 69 10.75 -5.36 1.03
CA VAL A 69 9.44 -5.78 1.52
C VAL A 69 9.32 -7.31 1.44
N THR A 70 8.99 -7.94 2.55
CA THR A 70 8.84 -9.41 2.67
C THR A 70 7.41 -9.87 2.38
N ASP A 71 7.21 -11.19 2.29
CA ASP A 71 5.89 -11.83 2.11
C ASP A 71 4.92 -11.63 3.29
N ARG A 72 5.44 -11.19 4.44
CA ARG A 72 4.66 -10.79 5.63
C ARG A 72 3.94 -9.46 5.46
N CYS A 73 4.18 -8.71 4.37
CA CYS A 73 3.47 -7.48 4.09
C CYS A 73 1.95 -7.72 4.05
N THR A 74 1.19 -6.90 4.77
CA THR A 74 -0.29 -6.99 4.85
C THR A 74 -1.01 -5.96 3.99
N GLY A 75 -0.27 -5.11 3.26
CA GLY A 75 -0.88 -4.09 2.41
C GLY A 75 -1.50 -2.91 3.17
N CYS A 76 -1.13 -2.67 4.43
CA CYS A 76 -1.70 -1.57 5.24
C CYS A 76 -1.37 -0.15 4.74
N THR A 77 -0.46 -0.01 3.77
CA THR A 77 -0.10 1.25 3.08
C THR A 77 0.63 2.30 3.94
N LEU A 78 0.86 2.07 5.23
CA LEU A 78 1.55 3.03 6.11
C LEU A 78 2.97 3.40 5.63
N CYS A 79 3.73 2.45 5.07
CA CYS A 79 5.07 2.71 4.54
C CYS A 79 5.05 3.67 3.36
N LEU A 80 4.07 3.54 2.46
CA LEU A 80 3.86 4.44 1.33
C LEU A 80 3.53 5.85 1.84
N SER A 81 2.63 5.97 2.81
CA SER A 81 2.18 7.27 3.33
C SER A 81 3.28 8.10 4.01
N VAL A 82 4.33 7.46 4.54
CA VAL A 82 5.45 8.16 5.22
C VAL A 82 6.68 8.35 4.33
N CYS A 83 6.70 7.75 3.14
CA CYS A 83 7.82 7.85 2.22
C CYS A 83 7.98 9.31 1.76
N PRO A 84 9.18 9.91 1.90
CA PRO A 84 9.39 11.30 1.50
C PRO A 84 9.54 11.48 -0.02
N ILE A 85 9.74 10.39 -0.76
CA ILE A 85 9.88 10.40 -2.22
C ILE A 85 8.58 9.91 -2.84
N HIS A 86 7.99 10.76 -3.69
CA HIS A 86 6.79 10.44 -4.44
C HIS A 86 7.01 9.20 -5.31
N ASP A 87 6.04 8.30 -5.33
CA ASP A 87 6.03 7.05 -6.11
C ASP A 87 7.20 6.07 -5.87
N CYS A 88 8.10 6.32 -4.91
CA CYS A 88 9.15 5.36 -4.53
C CYS A 88 8.55 4.06 -3.95
N ILE A 89 7.37 4.12 -3.34
CA ILE A 89 6.63 2.94 -2.88
C ILE A 89 5.29 2.90 -3.59
N THR A 90 4.98 1.77 -4.22
CA THR A 90 3.68 1.52 -4.87
C THR A 90 3.00 0.31 -4.26
N MET A 91 1.67 0.22 -4.43
CA MET A 91 0.88 -0.94 -3.98
C MET A 91 0.52 -1.77 -5.21
N VAL A 92 0.94 -3.03 -5.22
CA VAL A 92 0.63 -3.99 -6.31
C VAL A 92 -0.29 -5.08 -5.79
N THR A 93 -1.07 -5.70 -6.68
CA THR A 93 -1.91 -6.84 -6.33
C THR A 93 -1.07 -7.96 -5.72
N ARG A 94 -1.53 -8.50 -4.59
CA ARG A 94 -0.85 -9.60 -3.90
C ARG A 94 -0.84 -10.83 -4.81
N PRO A 95 0.33 -11.43 -5.11
CA PRO A 95 0.41 -12.60 -6.00
C PRO A 95 -0.05 -13.91 -5.33
N THR A 96 -0.18 -13.92 -3.99
CA THR A 96 -0.56 -15.10 -3.19
C THR A 96 -1.86 -14.84 -2.43
N PRO A 97 -2.64 -15.89 -2.10
CA PRO A 97 -3.79 -15.74 -1.21
C PRO A 97 -3.38 -15.11 0.12
N TYR A 98 -4.19 -14.15 0.60
CA TYR A 98 -3.96 -13.54 1.89
C TYR A 98 -4.57 -14.38 3.01
N ILE A 99 -3.75 -14.67 4.02
CA ILE A 99 -4.17 -15.40 5.23
C ILE A 99 -3.94 -14.47 6.42
N PRO A 100 -4.99 -13.94 7.06
CA PRO A 100 -4.85 -13.06 8.22
C PRO A 100 -4.13 -13.78 9.38
N GLN A 101 -3.07 -13.17 9.90
CA GLN A 101 -2.37 -13.69 11.08
C GLN A 101 -3.22 -13.45 12.32
N ARG A 102 -3.79 -14.53 12.88
CA ARG A 102 -4.67 -14.45 14.05
C ARG A 102 -3.94 -14.45 15.39
N GLY A 103 -2.62 -14.67 15.40
CA GLY A 103 -1.78 -14.77 16.60
C GLY A 103 -2.00 -16.04 17.43
N VAL A 104 -3.23 -16.56 17.45
CA VAL A 104 -3.63 -17.82 18.10
C VAL A 104 -4.44 -18.70 17.13
N PRO A 105 -4.53 -20.02 17.37
CA PRO A 105 -5.40 -20.89 16.60
C PRO A 105 -6.86 -20.41 16.68
N VAL A 106 -7.56 -20.44 15.54
CA VAL A 106 -8.99 -20.14 15.49
C VAL A 106 -9.73 -21.30 16.14
N ALA A 107 -10.56 -21.01 17.14
CA ALA A 107 -11.44 -22.01 17.75
C ALA A 107 -12.39 -22.55 16.66
N VAL A 108 -12.40 -23.87 16.51
CA VAL A 108 -13.31 -24.61 15.62
C VAL A 108 -14.66 -24.84 16.30
#